data_AF-A0A969EKR1-F1
#
_entry.id   AF-A0A969EKR1-F1
#
_cell.length_a   1.000
_cell.length_b   1.000
_cell.length_c   1.000
_cell.angle_alpha   90.00
_cell.angle_beta   90.00
_cell.angle_gamma   90.00
#
_symmetry.space_group_name_H-M   'P 1'
#
loop_
_entity.id
_entity.type
_entity.pdbx_description
1 polymer ?
#
loop_
_entity_poly.entity_id
_entity_poly.type
_entity_poly.pdbx_seq_one_letter_code
_entity_poly.pdbx_strand_id
1 'polypeptide(L)'
;GQADGTKIWWDVRPNPKYNTLEIRIMDLGTKVEEAVCLAAVLQSIMGFLIKLRMNNQSWRVFRRHHINENKWRAMRYGIDGKLIDFGRAEEIPMEFLAIELMEMLEDTAKELGCWDEVQYIETIIREGTSADRQIRVFDKAINEGLSQDDALKAVVDSVMDETIEGDLIIALLSALLLLLGSHPSRIIY
;
A
#
# COMPACT_ATOMS: atom_id res chain seq x y z
N GLY A 1 -36.73 3.15 -1.48
CA GLY A 1 -35.44 3.87 -1.54
C GLY A 1 -34.42 2.93 -2.09
N GLN A 2 -33.65 3.35 -3.09
CA GLN A 2 -32.54 2.55 -3.62
C GLN A 2 -31.52 2.34 -2.50
N ALA A 3 -31.09 1.09 -2.28
CA ALA A 3 -30.10 0.81 -1.24
C ALA A 3 -28.80 1.55 -1.56
N ASP A 4 -28.37 2.40 -0.64
CA ASP A 4 -27.13 3.17 -0.75
C ASP A 4 -25.94 2.27 -0.39
N GLY A 5 -25.28 1.73 -1.42
CA GLY A 5 -24.12 0.86 -1.28
C GLY A 5 -22.92 1.53 -0.62
N THR A 6 -22.90 2.87 -0.46
CA THR A 6 -21.81 3.56 0.25
C THR A 6 -21.73 3.21 1.73
N LYS A 7 -22.83 2.72 2.31
CA LYS A 7 -22.95 2.33 3.72
C LYS A 7 -22.40 0.93 4.02
N ILE A 8 -21.95 0.20 3.00
CA ILE A 8 -21.39 -1.13 3.15
C ILE A 8 -19.87 -1.02 3.34
N TRP A 9 -19.38 -1.52 4.47
CA TRP A 9 -17.96 -1.59 4.81
C TRP A 9 -17.31 -2.81 4.17
N TRP A 10 -16.96 -2.68 2.88
CA TRP A 10 -16.15 -3.66 2.15
C TRP A 10 -14.73 -3.14 1.95
N ASP A 11 -13.76 -4.06 2.04
CA ASP A 11 -12.35 -3.81 1.76
C ASP A 11 -12.11 -3.33 0.32
N VAL A 12 -12.91 -3.84 -0.61
CA VAL A 12 -12.89 -3.46 -2.02
C VAL A 12 -14.33 -3.34 -2.51
N ARG A 13 -14.67 -2.26 -3.21
CA ARG A 13 -16.02 -2.04 -3.74
C ARG A 13 -16.04 -1.39 -5.12
N PRO A 14 -16.99 -1.76 -5.98
CA PRO A 14 -17.23 -1.01 -7.20
C PRO A 14 -17.90 0.34 -6.88
N ASN A 15 -17.45 1.41 -7.52
CA ASN A 15 -18.12 2.70 -7.52
C ASN A 15 -18.79 2.94 -8.90
N PRO A 16 -20.12 2.84 -9.00
CA PRO A 16 -20.84 2.99 -10.26
C PRO A 16 -20.86 4.44 -10.78
N LYS A 17 -20.59 5.44 -9.94
CA LYS A 17 -20.58 6.85 -10.36
C LYS A 17 -19.33 7.17 -11.18
N TYR A 18 -18.18 6.64 -10.75
CA TYR A 18 -16.90 6.89 -11.41
C TYR A 18 -16.41 5.70 -12.26
N ASN A 19 -17.16 4.59 -12.27
CA ASN A 19 -16.77 3.33 -12.91
C ASN A 19 -15.39 2.82 -12.45
N THR A 20 -15.09 3.03 -11.17
CA THR A 20 -13.82 2.63 -10.55
C THR A 20 -14.02 1.49 -9.56
N LEU A 21 -12.92 0.83 -9.21
CA LEU A 21 -12.83 -0.07 -8.07
C LEU A 21 -12.13 0.67 -6.94
N GLU A 22 -12.79 0.81 -5.79
CA GLU A 22 -12.24 1.48 -4.62
C GLU A 22 -11.67 0.45 -3.66
N ILE A 23 -10.39 0.59 -3.32
CA ILE A 23 -9.66 -0.25 -2.36
C ILE A 23 -9.52 0.53 -1.06
N ARG A 24 -9.96 -0.05 0.05
CA ARG A 24 -10.14 0.61 1.36
C ARG A 24 -9.60 -0.22 2.52
N ILE A 25 -8.67 -1.13 2.23
CA ILE A 25 -8.10 -2.05 3.22
C ILE A 25 -6.85 -1.48 3.92
N MET A 26 -6.18 -0.51 3.29
CA MET A 26 -4.89 0.00 3.75
C MET A 26 -5.08 1.29 4.55
N ASP A 27 -4.36 1.41 5.66
CA ASP A 27 -4.13 2.68 6.32
C ASP A 27 -3.08 3.48 5.55
N LEU A 28 -3.09 4.81 5.71
CA LEU A 28 -2.12 5.68 5.07
C LEU A 28 -0.80 5.66 5.86
N GLY A 29 0.31 5.47 5.16
CA GLY A 29 1.64 5.70 5.72
C GLY A 29 1.90 7.20 5.93
N THR A 30 2.90 7.51 6.75
CA THR A 30 3.31 8.90 7.04
C THR A 30 4.17 9.50 5.93
N LYS A 31 4.80 8.67 5.10
CA LYS A 31 5.61 9.10 3.96
C LYS A 31 4.85 9.01 2.65
N VAL A 32 5.05 9.98 1.76
CA VAL A 32 4.39 10.03 0.44
C VAL A 32 4.87 8.89 -0.45
N GLU A 33 6.15 8.54 -0.38
CA GLU A 33 6.74 7.44 -1.16
C GLU A 33 6.08 6.11 -0.81
N GLU A 34 5.72 5.87 0.45
CA GLU A 34 4.97 4.68 0.87
C GLU A 34 3.57 4.66 0.24
N ALA A 35 2.88 5.80 0.24
CA ALA A 35 1.55 5.91 -0.36
C ALA A 35 1.58 5.70 -1.88
N VAL A 36 2.55 6.31 -2.57
CA VAL A 36 2.77 6.18 -4.01
C VAL A 36 3.15 4.75 -4.37
N CYS A 37 4.04 4.12 -3.59
CA CYS A 37 4.42 2.73 -3.74
C CYS A 37 3.21 1.78 -3.68
N LEU A 38 2.39 1.90 -2.62
CA LEU A 38 1.19 1.07 -2.46
C LEU A 38 0.18 1.30 -3.58
N ALA A 39 0.03 2.55 -4.05
CA ALA A 39 -0.82 2.85 -5.20
C ALA A 39 -0.29 2.20 -6.49
N ALA A 40 1.02 2.27 -6.76
CA ALA A 40 1.65 1.65 -7.91
C ALA A 40 1.53 0.12 -7.89
N VAL A 41 1.69 -0.50 -6.72
CA VAL A 41 1.48 -1.94 -6.51
C VAL A 41 0.03 -2.33 -6.80
N LEU A 42 -0.94 -1.62 -6.24
CA LEU A 42 -2.36 -1.88 -6.50
C LEU A 42 -2.71 -1.73 -7.98
N GLN A 43 -2.23 -0.67 -8.63
CA GLN A 43 -2.45 -0.45 -10.06
C GLN A 43 -1.83 -1.58 -10.90
N SER A 44 -0.63 -2.03 -10.54
CA SER A 44 0.06 -3.13 -11.20
C SER A 44 -0.68 -4.45 -11.01
N ILE A 45 -1.19 -4.75 -9.81
CA ILE A 45 -2.06 -5.92 -9.56
C ILE A 45 -3.30 -5.86 -10.45
N MET A 46 -3.95 -4.70 -10.54
CA MET A 46 -5.14 -4.55 -11.38
C MET A 46 -4.83 -4.76 -12.86
N GLY A 47 -3.74 -4.16 -13.37
CA GLY A 47 -3.28 -4.36 -14.74
C GLY A 47 -2.95 -5.83 -15.03
N PHE A 48 -2.27 -6.50 -14.10
CA PHE A 48 -1.90 -7.91 -14.22
C PHE A 48 -3.14 -8.81 -14.27
N LEU A 49 -4.10 -8.60 -13.38
CA LEU A 49 -5.37 -9.35 -13.36
C LEU A 49 -6.22 -9.11 -14.62
N ILE A 50 -6.20 -7.90 -15.18
CA ILE A 50 -6.87 -7.59 -16.45
C ILE A 50 -6.21 -8.36 -17.60
N LYS A 51 -4.88 -8.37 -17.68
CA LYS A 51 -4.14 -9.13 -18.71
C LYS A 51 -4.45 -10.62 -18.64
N LEU A 52 -4.43 -11.22 -17.45
CA LEU A 52 -4.80 -12.62 -17.26
C LEU A 52 -6.19 -12.89 -17.83
N ARG A 53 -7.18 -12.04 -17.49
CA ARG A 53 -8.54 -12.17 -18.00
C ARG A 53 -8.62 -12.04 -19.52
N MET A 54 -7.90 -11.09 -20.12
CA MET A 54 -7.84 -10.91 -21.58
C MET A 54 -7.24 -12.12 -22.30
N ASN A 55 -6.31 -12.82 -21.65
CA ASN A 55 -5.70 -14.05 -22.14
C ASN A 55 -6.50 -15.32 -21.78
N ASN A 56 -7.74 -15.16 -21.30
CA ASN A 56 -8.60 -16.25 -20.84
C ASN A 56 -7.95 -17.14 -19.75
N GLN A 57 -7.09 -16.53 -18.94
CA GLN A 57 -6.46 -17.14 -17.77
C GLN A 57 -7.19 -16.69 -16.50
N SER A 58 -7.25 -17.58 -15.52
CA SER A 58 -7.87 -17.31 -14.21
C SER A 58 -6.98 -17.84 -13.09
N TRP A 59 -7.07 -17.22 -11.92
CA TRP A 59 -6.39 -17.69 -10.73
C TRP A 59 -7.26 -18.62 -9.87
N ARG A 60 -6.62 -19.34 -8.93
CA ARG A 60 -7.32 -20.17 -7.97
C ARG A 60 -8.20 -19.32 -7.07
N VAL A 61 -9.49 -19.69 -6.98
CA VAL A 61 -10.42 -19.03 -6.05
C VAL A 61 -10.29 -19.67 -4.67
N PHE A 62 -9.86 -18.88 -3.68
CA PHE A 62 -9.81 -19.30 -2.29
C PHE A 62 -11.12 -19.01 -1.55
N ARG A 63 -11.41 -19.84 -0.54
CA ARG A 63 -12.54 -19.60 0.36
C ARG A 63 -12.27 -18.36 1.21
N ARG A 64 -13.33 -17.61 1.54
CA ARG A 64 -13.21 -16.37 2.34
C ARG A 64 -12.47 -16.56 3.67
N HIS A 65 -12.63 -17.71 4.33
CA HIS A 65 -11.95 -17.95 5.61
C HIS A 65 -10.42 -18.03 5.47
N HIS A 66 -9.89 -18.50 4.34
CA HIS A 66 -8.44 -18.49 4.06
C HIS A 66 -7.91 -17.05 3.91
N ILE A 67 -8.66 -16.22 3.18
CA ILE A 67 -8.32 -14.80 2.99
C ILE A 67 -8.37 -14.07 4.34
N ASN A 68 -9.40 -14.32 5.14
CA ASN A 68 -9.56 -13.71 6.46
C ASN A 68 -8.45 -14.11 7.44
N GLU A 69 -7.96 -15.35 7.37
CA GLU A 69 -6.83 -15.80 8.19
C GLU A 69 -5.55 -15.00 7.87
N ASN A 70 -5.19 -14.90 6.59
CA ASN A 70 -4.03 -14.10 6.18
C ASN A 70 -4.23 -12.60 6.48
N LYS A 71 -5.46 -12.08 6.35
CA LYS A 71 -5.77 -10.71 6.75
C LYS A 71 -5.53 -10.49 8.25
N TRP A 72 -6.01 -11.40 9.10
CA TRP A 72 -5.78 -11.32 10.55
C TRP A 72 -4.29 -11.36 10.89
N ARG A 73 -3.53 -12.26 10.24
CA ARG A 73 -2.07 -12.36 10.42
C ARG A 73 -1.36 -11.06 10.02
N ALA A 74 -1.71 -10.48 8.88
CA ALA A 74 -1.16 -9.20 8.43
C ALA A 74 -1.46 -8.07 9.43
N MET A 75 -2.70 -7.99 9.93
CA MET A 75 -3.09 -7.00 10.94
C MET A 75 -2.37 -7.17 12.28
N ARG A 76 -2.10 -8.42 12.69
CA ARG A 76 -1.51 -8.71 14.00
C ARG A 76 0.01 -8.61 14.02
N TYR A 77 0.67 -9.03 12.95
CA TYR A 77 2.13 -9.21 12.91
C TYR A 77 2.82 -8.29 11.90
N GLY A 78 2.08 -7.57 11.06
CA GLY A 78 2.66 -6.66 10.07
C GLY A 78 3.59 -7.36 9.10
N ILE A 79 4.66 -6.67 8.71
CA ILE A 79 5.67 -7.14 7.76
C ILE A 79 6.63 -8.19 8.34
N ASP A 80 6.78 -8.25 9.68
CA ASP A 80 7.57 -9.27 10.37
C ASP A 80 6.80 -10.61 10.53
N GLY A 81 5.53 -10.62 10.10
CA GLY A 81 4.65 -11.76 10.17
C GLY A 81 4.91 -12.82 9.10
N LYS A 82 4.17 -13.92 9.22
CA LYS A 82 4.07 -14.96 8.19
C LYS A 82 2.63 -15.07 7.69
N LEU A 83 2.47 -15.25 6.38
CA LEU A 83 1.19 -15.58 5.77
C LEU A 83 1.20 -17.04 5.32
N ILE A 84 0.03 -17.62 5.20
CA ILE A 84 -0.12 -18.99 4.72
C ILE A 84 -0.16 -18.95 3.18
N ASP A 85 0.78 -19.65 2.55
CA ASP A 85 0.65 -20.03 1.15
C ASP A 85 -0.18 -21.32 1.08
N PHE A 86 -1.43 -21.20 0.64
CA PHE A 86 -2.36 -22.32 0.53
C PHE A 86 -2.09 -23.23 -0.67
N GLY A 87 -1.24 -22.82 -1.61
CA GLY A 87 -0.73 -23.67 -2.69
C GLY A 87 0.39 -24.58 -2.20
N ARG A 88 1.34 -24.01 -1.43
CA ARG A 88 2.49 -24.72 -0.84
C ARG A 88 2.16 -25.43 0.48
N ALA A 89 1.03 -25.08 1.09
CA ALA A 89 0.57 -25.58 2.40
C ALA A 89 1.57 -25.30 3.54
N GLU A 90 2.20 -24.12 3.50
CA GLU A 90 3.18 -23.71 4.51
C GLU A 90 3.07 -22.21 4.84
N GLU A 91 3.67 -21.82 5.97
CA GLU A 91 3.76 -20.42 6.38
C GLU A 91 5.03 -19.78 5.80
N ILE A 92 4.86 -18.71 5.04
CA ILE A 92 5.95 -17.98 4.39
C ILE A 92 6.07 -16.60 5.04
N PRO A 93 7.29 -16.17 5.43
CA PRO A 93 7.56 -14.78 5.81
C PRO A 93 7.00 -13.78 4.79
N MET A 94 6.35 -12.71 5.29
CA MET A 94 5.70 -11.71 4.43
C MET A 94 6.70 -11.05 3.48
N GLU A 95 7.94 -10.81 3.91
CA GLU A 95 9.02 -10.27 3.08
C GLU A 95 9.21 -11.06 1.78
N PHE A 96 9.24 -12.40 1.83
CA PHE A 96 9.44 -13.22 0.64
C PHE A 96 8.24 -13.17 -0.29
N LEU A 97 7.03 -13.16 0.26
CA LEU A 97 5.81 -13.03 -0.54
C LEU A 97 5.70 -11.67 -1.21
N ALA A 98 6.18 -10.61 -0.56
CA ALA A 98 6.20 -9.27 -1.12
C ALA A 98 7.16 -9.19 -2.31
N ILE A 99 8.36 -9.77 -2.19
CA ILE A 99 9.32 -9.83 -3.30
C ILE A 99 8.80 -10.71 -4.44
N GLU A 100 8.24 -11.89 -4.15
CA GLU A 100 7.61 -12.74 -5.18
C GLU A 100 6.46 -12.02 -5.91
N LEU A 101 5.66 -11.23 -5.18
CA LEU A 101 4.64 -10.39 -5.79
C LEU A 101 5.25 -9.32 -6.70
N MET A 102 6.34 -8.66 -6.30
CA MET A 102 7.01 -7.68 -7.15
C MET A 102 7.53 -8.29 -8.45
N GLU A 103 8.19 -9.46 -8.37
CA GLU A 103 8.67 -10.20 -9.54
C GLU A 103 7.51 -10.54 -10.49
N MET A 104 6.36 -10.96 -9.94
CA MET A 104 5.16 -11.25 -10.73
C MET A 104 4.58 -10.02 -11.44
N LEU A 105 4.73 -8.84 -10.84
CA LEU A 105 4.15 -7.59 -11.34
C LEU A 105 5.10 -6.80 -12.25
N GLU A 106 6.39 -7.13 -12.29
CA GLU A 106 7.46 -6.36 -12.94
C GLU A 106 7.10 -5.90 -14.36
N ASP A 107 6.74 -6.82 -15.24
CA ASP A 107 6.40 -6.49 -16.64
C ASP A 107 5.22 -5.51 -16.73
N THR A 108 4.20 -5.71 -15.88
CA THR A 108 3.02 -4.84 -15.88
C THR A 108 3.33 -3.48 -15.30
N ALA A 109 4.10 -3.41 -14.22
CA ALA A 109 4.53 -2.15 -13.62
C ALA A 109 5.40 -1.34 -14.58
N LYS A 110 6.31 -1.98 -15.32
CA LYS A 110 7.14 -1.33 -16.35
C LYS A 110 6.31 -0.78 -17.49
N GLU A 111 5.34 -1.53 -18.00
CA GLU A 111 4.41 -1.05 -19.04
C GLU A 111 3.58 0.14 -18.57
N LEU A 112 3.18 0.16 -17.29
CA LEU A 112 2.46 1.27 -16.68
C LEU A 112 3.36 2.45 -16.31
N GLY A 113 4.69 2.29 -16.41
CA GLY A 113 5.66 3.32 -16.06
C GLY A 113 5.77 3.61 -14.57
N CYS A 114 5.44 2.64 -13.70
CA CYS A 114 5.45 2.81 -12.24
C CYS A 114 6.34 1.81 -11.50
N TRP A 115 7.31 1.20 -12.21
CA TRP A 115 8.20 0.19 -11.63
C TRP A 115 9.08 0.76 -10.51
N ASP A 116 9.62 1.97 -10.69
CA ASP A 116 10.48 2.61 -9.70
C ASP A 116 9.73 2.83 -8.38
N GLU A 117 8.45 3.20 -8.45
CA GLU A 117 7.57 3.33 -7.28
C GLU A 117 7.27 1.98 -6.63
N VAL A 118 7.05 0.91 -7.41
CA VAL A 118 6.85 -0.45 -6.87
C VAL A 118 8.08 -0.93 -6.11
N GLN A 119 9.28 -0.62 -6.59
CA GLN A 119 10.55 -1.03 -5.95
C GLN A 119 10.72 -0.44 -4.54
N TYR A 120 10.00 0.62 -4.18
CA TYR A 120 10.03 1.18 -2.84
C TYR A 120 9.51 0.19 -1.75
N ILE A 121 8.84 -0.91 -2.12
CA ILE A 121 8.53 -2.02 -1.19
C ILE A 121 9.80 -2.51 -0.48
N GLU A 122 10.93 -2.62 -1.17
CA GLU A 122 12.19 -3.10 -0.58
C GLU A 122 12.64 -2.19 0.57
N THR A 123 12.44 -0.88 0.42
CA THR A 123 12.71 0.11 1.46
C THR A 123 11.78 -0.08 2.65
N ILE A 124 10.48 -0.31 2.42
CA ILE A 124 9.49 -0.56 3.49
C ILE A 124 9.85 -1.82 4.28
N ILE A 125 10.23 -2.91 3.59
CA ILE A 125 10.65 -4.16 4.24
C ILE A 125 11.91 -3.94 5.07
N ARG A 126 12.90 -3.23 4.52
CA ARG A 126 14.20 -3.00 5.19
C ARG A 126 14.10 -2.06 6.39
N GLU A 127 13.33 -0.97 6.26
CA GLU A 127 13.32 0.13 7.23
C GLU A 127 12.12 0.04 8.21
N GLY A 128 11.15 -0.81 7.90
CA GLY A 128 9.92 -0.93 8.65
C GLY A 128 8.84 0.04 8.18
N THR A 129 7.60 -0.30 8.51
CA THR A 129 6.41 0.50 8.22
C THR A 129 6.35 1.78 9.07
N SER A 130 5.40 2.66 8.76
CA SER A 130 5.09 3.81 9.63
C SER A 130 4.74 3.37 11.06
N ALA A 131 4.01 2.28 11.25
CA ALA A 131 3.71 1.75 12.58
C ALA A 131 4.98 1.36 13.35
N ASP A 132 5.94 0.71 12.68
CA ASP A 132 7.21 0.32 13.29
C ASP A 132 8.03 1.56 13.69
N ARG A 133 8.03 2.61 12.87
CA ARG A 133 8.67 3.90 13.21
C ARG A 133 8.02 4.55 14.44
N GLN A 134 6.70 4.61 14.49
CA GLN A 134 5.96 5.18 15.62
C GLN A 134 6.24 4.43 16.93
N ILE A 135 6.26 3.09 16.88
CA ILE A 135 6.62 2.25 18.03
C ILE A 135 8.06 2.55 18.49
N ARG A 136 9.02 2.64 17.55
CA ARG A 136 10.42 2.96 17.89
C ARG A 136 10.57 4.32 18.56
N VAL A 137 9.84 5.35 18.09
CA VAL A 137 9.86 6.69 18.70
C VAL A 137 9.29 6.64 20.12
N PHE A 138 8.17 5.95 20.31
CA PHE A 138 7.54 5.78 21.61
C PHE A 138 8.47 5.05 22.60
N ASP A 139 9.00 3.89 22.21
CA ASP A 139 9.88 3.08 23.06
C ASP A 139 11.15 3.83 23.42
N LYS A 140 11.73 4.59 22.46
CA LYS A 140 12.89 5.44 22.73
C LYS A 140 12.57 6.49 23.79
N ALA A 141 11.46 7.21 23.66
CA ALA A 141 11.06 8.24 24.62
C ALA A 141 10.84 7.65 26.03
N ILE A 142 10.19 6.49 26.13
CA ILE A 142 10.01 5.78 27.40
C ILE A 142 11.36 5.38 28.01
N ASN A 143 12.27 4.85 27.21
CA ASN A 143 13.61 4.44 27.67
C ASN A 143 14.48 5.64 28.11
N GLU A 144 14.24 6.82 27.55
CA GLU A 144 14.86 8.08 27.97
C GLU A 144 14.22 8.67 29.25
N GLY A 145 13.19 8.02 29.79
CA GLY A 145 12.55 8.38 31.06
C GLY A 145 11.41 9.39 30.93
N LEU A 146 10.90 9.63 29.72
CA LEU A 146 9.74 10.50 29.51
C LEU A 146 8.48 9.85 30.07
N SER A 147 7.51 10.70 30.44
CA SER A 147 6.17 10.23 30.78
C SER A 147 5.50 9.61 29.55
N GLN A 148 4.50 8.75 29.76
CA GLN A 148 3.71 8.18 28.66
C GLN A 148 3.04 9.28 27.81
N ASP A 149 2.58 10.36 28.43
CA ASP A 149 1.95 11.48 27.72
C ASP A 149 2.95 12.21 26.82
N ASP A 150 4.17 12.44 27.31
CA ASP A 150 5.21 13.09 26.53
C ASP A 150 5.78 12.18 25.43
N ALA A 151 5.84 10.86 25.66
CA ALA A 151 6.19 9.88 24.63
C ALA A 151 5.15 9.87 23.50
N LEU A 152 3.86 9.97 23.81
CA LEU A 152 2.80 10.09 22.78
C LEU A 152 2.90 11.40 22.00
N LYS A 153 3.22 12.52 22.65
CA LYS A 153 3.48 13.80 21.95
C LYS A 153 4.66 13.68 20.99
N ALA A 154 5.75 13.05 21.42
CA ALA A 154 6.91 12.81 20.58
C ALA A 154 6.57 11.97 19.33
N VAL A 155 5.69 10.99 19.44
CA VAL A 155 5.17 10.24 18.28
C VAL A 155 4.39 11.15 17.35
N VAL A 156 3.48 11.98 17.88
CA VAL A 156 2.71 12.94 17.07
C VAL A 156 3.62 13.91 16.33
N ASP A 157 4.61 14.48 17.02
CA ASP A 157 5.59 15.39 16.43
C ASP A 157 6.35 14.69 15.28
N SER A 158 6.84 13.47 15.52
CA SER A 158 7.51 12.69 14.48
C SER A 158 6.62 12.37 13.27
N VAL A 159 5.33 12.11 13.49
CA VAL A 159 4.36 11.86 12.41
C VAL A 159 4.12 13.13 11.58
N MET A 160 4.01 14.29 12.24
CA MET A 160 3.86 15.58 11.55
C MET A 160 5.08 15.89 10.69
N ASP A 161 6.29 15.71 11.23
CA ASP A 161 7.53 15.97 10.51
C ASP A 161 7.64 15.12 9.24
N GLU A 162 7.39 13.81 9.32
CA GLU A 162 7.41 12.91 8.16
C GLU A 162 6.36 13.29 7.09
N THR A 163 5.19 13.76 7.53
CA THR A 163 4.11 14.13 6.60
C THR A 163 4.39 15.46 5.89
N ILE A 164 4.92 16.45 6.61
CA ILE A 164 5.22 17.79 6.08
C ILE A 164 6.37 17.74 5.07
N GLU A 165 7.38 16.90 5.30
CA GLU A 165 8.44 16.65 4.31
C GLU A 165 7.88 16.16 2.98
N GLY A 166 6.88 15.27 3.02
CA GLY A 166 6.16 14.78 1.85
C GLY A 166 5.29 15.83 1.15
N ASP A 167 4.60 16.70 1.91
CA ASP A 167 3.79 17.79 1.34
C ASP A 167 4.64 18.80 0.56
N LEU A 168 5.89 19.06 1.01
CA LEU A 168 6.82 19.89 0.25
C LEU A 168 7.19 19.25 -1.10
N ILE A 169 7.37 17.93 -1.13
CA ILE A 169 7.66 17.15 -2.33
C ILE A 169 6.44 17.12 -3.27
N ILE A 170 5.22 16.92 -2.75
CA ILE A 170 3.98 16.98 -3.55
C ILE A 170 3.77 18.39 -4.12
N ALA A 171 4.00 19.44 -3.33
CA ALA A 171 3.90 20.82 -3.79
C ALA A 171 4.93 21.11 -4.90
N LEU A 172 6.16 20.60 -4.77
CA LEU A 172 7.21 20.72 -5.78
C LEU A 172 6.90 19.89 -7.04
N LEU A 173 6.42 18.65 -6.91
CA LEU A 173 6.01 17.80 -8.03
C LEU A 173 4.79 18.35 -8.75
N SER A 174 3.81 18.89 -8.01
CA SER A 174 2.65 19.59 -8.58
C SER A 174 3.08 20.86 -9.30
N ALA A 175 4.02 21.63 -8.75
CA ALA A 175 4.61 22.78 -9.42
C ALA A 175 5.40 22.37 -10.68
N LEU A 176 6.12 21.24 -10.64
CA LEU A 176 6.85 20.69 -11.79
C LEU A 176 5.89 20.15 -12.88
N LEU A 177 4.81 19.46 -12.50
CA LEU A 177 3.75 19.01 -13.39
C LEU A 177 2.98 20.18 -14.01
N LEU A 178 2.79 21.29 -13.28
CA LEU A 178 2.22 22.52 -13.82
C LEU A 178 3.17 23.22 -14.81
N LEU A 179 4.49 23.13 -14.60
CA LEU A 179 5.50 23.66 -15.52
C LEU A 179 5.68 22.77 -16.77
N LEU A 180 5.55 21.45 -16.64
CA LEU A 180 5.67 20.47 -17.73
C LEU A 180 4.33 20.22 -18.46
N GLY A 181 3.21 20.53 -17.82
CA GLY A 181 1.83 20.31 -18.32
C GLY A 181 1.34 21.30 -19.37
N SER A 182 2.21 22.10 -19.97
CA SER A 182 1.87 23.00 -21.08
C SER A 182 1.87 22.32 -22.46
N HIS A 183 2.07 20.99 -22.56
CA HIS A 183 1.87 20.24 -23.80
C HIS A 183 0.75 19.18 -23.70
N PRO A 184 -0.45 19.45 -24.26
CA PRO A 184 -1.60 18.58 -24.16
C PRO A 184 -1.61 17.56 -25.31
N SER A 185 -0.89 16.46 -25.17
CA SER A 185 -1.17 15.27 -25.99
C SER A 185 -0.36 14.07 -25.50
N ARG A 186 -0.98 13.27 -24.61
CA ARG A 186 -0.93 11.80 -24.53
C ARG A 186 -1.23 11.31 -23.11
N ILE A 187 -2.51 11.23 -22.77
CA ILE A 187 -3.03 10.19 -21.86
C ILE A 187 -4.43 9.81 -22.38
N ILE A 188 -4.47 8.94 -23.39
CA ILE A 188 -5.58 8.04 -23.68
C ILE A 188 -4.90 6.76 -24.17
N TYR A 189 -4.83 5.75 -23.30
CA TYR A 189 -5.41 4.41 -23.43
C TYR A 189 -5.04 3.59 -22.19
#